data_AF-A0A7R8WS70-F1
#
_entry.id   AF-A0A7R8WS70-F1
#
_cell.length_a   1.000
_cell.length_b   1.000
_cell.length_c   1.000
_cell.angle_alpha   90.00
_cell.angle_beta   90.00
_cell.angle_gamma   90.00
#
_symmetry.space_group_name_H-M   'P 1'
#
loop_
_entity.id
_entity.type
_entity.pdbx_description
1 polymer ?
#
loop_
_entity_poly.entity_id
_entity_poly.type
_entity_poly.pdbx_seq_one_letter_code
_entity_poly.pdbx_strand_id
1 'polypeptide(L)'
;MLITPASTALLLSDKLKTVIFLSACIGLLSAVFGFLLAIVAELPPGPAMVVVATLLYILTVIVAPEKGLIIRYVRKKRQQLKIIDEDIIRQTMKYPSGIDGSQLAAYLHLSTKVIRQRLTSLYQNGFVQSVDPVILSAKGMDTGNQLIRAHRLWESYQVEKMGLTKAQIHDEADRLEHFLTRAVVDEVDHNLGYPQQDPHGSPIPQKMISPEKSLLDLKPKSKARIA
;
A
#
# COMPACT_ATOMS: atom_id res chain seq x y z
N MET A 1 -30.16 -12.97 21.44
CA MET A 1 -28.83 -13.15 22.06
C MET A 1 -27.94 -14.17 21.35
N LEU A 2 -28.46 -15.16 20.61
CA LEU A 2 -27.63 -16.29 20.15
C LEU A 2 -26.58 -15.95 19.07
N ILE A 3 -26.84 -14.94 18.24
CA ILE A 3 -25.98 -14.61 17.08
C ILE A 3 -24.93 -13.55 17.43
N THR A 4 -25.22 -12.62 18.34
CA THR A 4 -24.36 -11.44 18.57
C THR A 4 -22.96 -11.80 19.09
N PRO A 5 -22.76 -12.67 20.10
CA PRO A 5 -21.41 -13.01 20.56
C PRO A 5 -20.58 -13.75 19.51
N ALA A 6 -21.22 -14.62 18.72
CA ALA A 6 -20.58 -15.33 17.63
C ALA A 6 -20.12 -14.37 16.51
N SER A 7 -20.99 -13.44 16.10
CA SER A 7 -20.65 -12.40 15.12
C SER A 7 -19.56 -11.46 15.62
N THR A 8 -19.60 -11.05 16.90
CA THR A 8 -18.55 -10.23 17.52
C THR A 8 -17.20 -10.96 17.52
N ALA A 9 -17.18 -12.25 17.86
CA ALA A 9 -15.96 -13.06 17.86
C ALA A 9 -15.36 -13.25 16.45
N LEU A 10 -16.20 -13.43 15.43
CA LEU A 10 -15.79 -13.54 14.02
C LEU A 10 -15.15 -12.26 13.48
N LEU A 11 -15.43 -11.09 14.07
CA LEU A 11 -14.76 -9.84 13.71
C LEU A 11 -13.31 -9.79 14.19
N LEU A 12 -12.99 -10.53 15.25
CA LEU A 12 -11.68 -10.53 15.91
C LEU A 12 -10.76 -11.66 15.41
N SER A 13 -11.31 -12.77 14.91
CA SER A 13 -10.52 -13.90 14.44
C SER A 13 -11.25 -14.74 13.40
N ASP A 14 -10.49 -15.35 12.49
CA ASP A 14 -10.98 -16.36 11.53
C ASP A 14 -10.72 -17.80 11.97
N LYS A 15 -10.00 -18.01 13.07
CA LYS A 15 -9.70 -19.37 13.58
C LYS A 15 -10.86 -19.88 14.41
N LEU A 16 -11.54 -20.94 13.94
CA LEU A 16 -12.74 -21.50 14.57
C LEU A 16 -12.59 -21.74 16.08
N LYS A 17 -11.47 -22.32 16.52
CA LYS A 17 -11.19 -22.56 17.94
C LYS A 17 -11.20 -21.26 18.76
N THR A 18 -10.56 -20.22 18.24
CA THR A 18 -10.49 -18.89 18.87
C THR A 18 -11.86 -18.23 18.87
N VAL A 19 -12.62 -18.35 17.78
CA VAL A 19 -13.97 -17.80 17.65
C VAL A 19 -14.92 -18.41 18.68
N ILE A 20 -14.92 -19.74 18.84
CA ILE A 20 -15.77 -20.42 19.82
C ILE A 20 -15.45 -19.90 21.23
N PHE A 21 -14.17 -19.86 21.60
CA PHE A 21 -13.74 -19.36 22.91
C PHE A 21 -14.14 -17.90 23.15
N LEU A 22 -13.83 -17.01 22.19
CA LEU A 22 -14.20 -15.59 22.25
C LEU A 22 -15.72 -15.40 22.33
N SER A 23 -16.50 -16.14 21.55
CA SER A 23 -17.96 -16.03 21.55
C SER A 23 -18.57 -16.43 22.89
N ALA A 24 -18.02 -17.46 23.54
CA ALA A 24 -18.42 -17.87 24.88
C ALA A 24 -18.07 -16.78 25.91
N CYS A 25 -16.84 -16.24 25.87
CA CYS A 25 -16.41 -15.16 26.75
C CYS A 25 -17.26 -13.89 26.58
N ILE A 26 -17.47 -13.45 25.33
CA ILE A 26 -18.28 -12.26 25.03
C ILE A 26 -19.74 -12.48 25.46
N GLY A 27 -20.28 -13.67 25.23
CA GLY A 27 -21.62 -14.05 25.68
C GLY A 27 -21.75 -13.95 27.20
N LEU A 28 -20.80 -14.56 27.92
CA LEU A 28 -20.75 -14.51 29.39
C LEU A 28 -20.64 -13.07 29.90
N LEU A 29 -19.71 -12.28 29.36
CA LEU A 29 -19.54 -10.88 29.77
C LEU A 29 -20.82 -10.08 29.53
N SER A 30 -21.43 -10.21 28.35
CA SER A 30 -22.67 -9.50 28.04
C SER A 30 -23.84 -9.90 28.94
N ALA A 31 -23.93 -11.16 29.34
CA ALA A 31 -24.94 -11.65 30.27
C ALA A 31 -24.71 -11.11 31.68
N VAL A 32 -23.48 -11.18 32.19
CA VAL A 32 -23.11 -10.69 33.54
C VAL A 32 -23.30 -9.19 33.64
N PHE A 33 -22.72 -8.41 32.73
CA PHE A 33 -22.86 -6.95 32.74
C PHE A 33 -24.29 -6.50 32.45
N GLY A 34 -24.99 -7.18 31.53
CA GLY A 34 -26.39 -6.91 31.24
C GLY A 34 -27.31 -7.16 32.43
N PHE A 35 -27.07 -8.25 33.17
CA PHE A 35 -27.82 -8.57 34.38
C PHE A 35 -27.55 -7.56 35.51
N LEU A 36 -26.28 -7.18 35.73
CA LEU A 36 -25.93 -6.15 36.72
C LEU A 36 -26.58 -4.80 36.38
N LEU A 37 -26.56 -4.41 35.10
CA LEU A 37 -27.23 -3.20 34.62
C LEU A 37 -28.74 -3.27 34.84
N ALA A 38 -29.35 -4.44 34.62
CA ALA A 38 -30.78 -4.66 34.85
C ALA A 38 -31.18 -4.39 36.31
N ILE A 39 -30.37 -4.84 37.27
CA ILE A 39 -30.61 -4.61 38.70
C ILE A 39 -30.51 -3.13 39.04
N VAL A 40 -29.46 -2.45 38.57
CA VAL A 40 -29.20 -1.05 38.91
C VAL A 40 -30.21 -0.10 38.27
N ALA A 41 -30.67 -0.42 37.06
CA ALA A 41 -31.59 0.42 36.28
C ALA A 41 -33.06 -0.02 36.39
N GLU A 42 -33.37 -1.03 37.22
CA GLU A 42 -34.71 -1.62 37.37
C GLU A 42 -35.34 -2.05 36.02
N LEU A 43 -34.49 -2.51 35.09
CA LEU A 43 -34.91 -2.94 33.75
C LEU A 43 -35.16 -4.46 33.70
N PRO A 44 -36.00 -4.94 32.77
CA PRO A 44 -36.09 -6.36 32.48
C PRO A 44 -34.72 -6.93 32.04
N PRO A 45 -34.24 -8.06 32.61
CA PRO A 45 -32.90 -8.58 32.35
C PRO A 45 -32.61 -8.90 30.87
N GLY A 46 -33.58 -9.47 30.15
CA GLY A 46 -33.41 -9.86 28.76
C GLY A 46 -33.01 -8.69 27.84
N PRO A 47 -33.82 -7.61 27.77
CA PRO A 47 -33.47 -6.39 27.03
C PRO A 47 -32.14 -5.76 27.45
N ALA A 48 -31.84 -5.71 28.76
CA ALA A 48 -30.58 -5.14 29.25
C ALA A 48 -29.34 -5.89 28.72
N MET A 49 -29.39 -7.23 28.69
CA MET A 49 -28.33 -8.06 28.08
C MET A 49 -28.16 -7.78 26.58
N VAL A 50 -29.26 -7.57 25.84
CA VAL A 50 -29.23 -7.22 24.42
C VAL A 50 -28.54 -5.89 24.18
N VAL A 51 -28.82 -4.87 24.97
CA VAL A 51 -28.18 -3.56 24.86
C VAL A 51 -26.67 -3.69 25.07
N VAL A 52 -26.24 -4.39 26.13
CA VAL A 52 -24.81 -4.58 26.42
C VAL A 52 -24.11 -5.36 25.31
N ALA A 53 -24.69 -6.47 24.83
CA ALA A 53 -24.09 -7.24 23.74
C ALA A 53 -23.99 -6.42 22.43
N THR A 54 -24.99 -5.58 22.15
CA THR A 54 -24.99 -4.70 20.97
C THR A 54 -23.93 -3.63 21.07
N LEU A 55 -23.74 -3.06 22.27
CA LEU A 55 -22.68 -2.08 22.53
C LEU A 55 -21.28 -2.71 22.36
N LEU A 56 -21.07 -3.91 22.91
CA LEU A 56 -19.83 -4.67 22.70
C LEU A 56 -19.60 -5.01 21.23
N TYR A 57 -20.64 -5.37 20.49
CA TYR A 57 -20.57 -5.61 19.04
C TYR A 57 -20.14 -4.35 18.29
N ILE A 58 -20.78 -3.21 18.53
CA ILE A 58 -20.45 -1.93 17.88
C ILE A 58 -19.00 -1.52 18.19
N LEU A 59 -18.58 -1.61 19.46
CA LEU A 59 -17.21 -1.32 19.85
C LEU A 59 -16.21 -2.20 19.09
N THR A 60 -16.53 -3.49 18.96
CA THR A 60 -15.71 -4.44 18.23
C THR A 60 -15.67 -4.13 16.73
N VAL A 61 -16.79 -3.79 16.10
CA VAL A 61 -16.83 -3.36 14.68
C VAL A 61 -15.94 -2.14 14.42
N ILE A 62 -15.82 -1.24 15.39
CA ILE A 62 -14.99 -0.04 15.26
C ILE A 62 -13.49 -0.40 15.38
N VAL A 63 -13.13 -1.22 16.37
CA VAL A 63 -11.74 -1.48 16.78
C VAL A 63 -11.11 -2.70 16.11
N ALA A 64 -11.90 -3.65 15.58
CA ALA A 64 -11.42 -4.96 15.13
C ALA A 64 -10.26 -4.85 14.11
N PRO A 65 -9.11 -5.54 14.34
CA PRO A 65 -7.85 -5.34 13.63
C PRO A 65 -7.90 -5.59 12.12
N GLU A 66 -8.72 -6.54 11.66
CA GLU A 66 -8.77 -6.95 10.26
C GLU A 66 -10.04 -6.49 9.55
N LYS A 67 -11.17 -6.52 10.27
CA LYS A 67 -12.51 -6.27 9.72
C LYS A 67 -13.09 -4.93 10.19
N GLY A 68 -12.42 -4.22 11.09
CA GLY A 68 -12.91 -2.99 11.67
C GLY A 68 -12.92 -1.81 10.71
N LEU A 69 -13.87 -0.90 10.90
CA LEU A 69 -14.08 0.24 10.01
C LEU A 69 -12.89 1.22 10.02
N ILE A 70 -12.34 1.51 11.20
CA ILE A 70 -11.23 2.47 11.34
C ILE A 70 -9.97 1.97 10.62
N ILE A 71 -9.60 0.70 10.81
CA ILE A 71 -8.39 0.15 10.22
C ILE A 71 -8.51 0.08 8.69
N ARG A 72 -9.69 -0.25 8.16
CA ARG A 72 -9.95 -0.19 6.71
C ARG A 72 -9.75 1.23 6.18
N TYR A 73 -10.29 2.23 6.87
CA TYR A 73 -10.13 3.64 6.49
C TYR A 73 -8.65 4.08 6.55
N VAL A 74 -7.93 3.74 7.62
CA VAL A 74 -6.51 4.08 7.78
C VAL A 74 -5.64 3.38 6.74
N ARG A 75 -5.86 2.09 6.47
CA ARG A 75 -5.12 1.34 5.44
C ARG A 75 -5.33 1.97 4.06
N LYS A 76 -6.58 2.28 3.70
CA LYS A 76 -6.91 2.96 2.44
C LYS A 76 -6.21 4.30 2.31
N LYS A 77 -6.23 5.12 3.37
CA LYS A 77 -5.56 6.43 3.38
C LYS A 77 -4.04 6.30 3.24
N ARG A 78 -3.41 5.32 3.90
CA ARG A 78 -1.97 5.05 3.76
C ARG A 78 -1.60 4.63 2.35
N GLN A 79 -2.41 3.78 1.71
CA GLN A 79 -2.21 3.38 0.31
C GLN A 79 -2.31 4.58 -0.64
N GLN A 80 -3.32 5.45 -0.47
CA GLN A 80 -3.45 6.67 -1.26
C GLN A 80 -2.25 7.60 -1.10
N LEU A 81 -1.76 7.78 0.12
CA LEU A 81 -0.58 8.61 0.39
C LEU A 81 0.71 8.02 -0.20
N LYS A 82 0.80 6.70 -0.34
CA LYS A 82 1.91 6.03 -1.01
C LYS A 82 1.86 6.28 -2.53
N ILE A 83 0.69 6.15 -3.14
CA ILE A 83 0.49 6.43 -4.58
C ILE A 83 0.92 7.86 -4.90
N ILE A 84 0.47 8.83 -4.10
CA ILE A 84 0.86 10.24 -4.28
C ILE A 84 2.39 10.43 -4.20
N ASP A 85 3.07 9.74 -3.29
CA ASP A 85 4.53 9.83 -3.18
C ASP A 85 5.23 9.23 -4.42
N GLU A 86 4.72 8.10 -4.92
CA GLU A 86 5.23 7.45 -6.14
C GLU A 86 5.00 8.34 -7.37
N ASP A 87 3.85 9.00 -7.48
CA ASP A 87 3.54 9.94 -8.56
C ASP A 87 4.43 11.19 -8.53
N ILE A 88 4.68 11.76 -7.34
CA ILE A 88 5.61 12.88 -7.16
C ILE A 88 6.99 12.46 -7.67
N ILE A 89 7.50 11.32 -7.22
CA ILE A 89 8.82 10.81 -7.64
C ILE A 89 8.85 10.64 -9.17
N ARG A 90 7.85 9.98 -9.75
CA ARG A 90 7.77 9.74 -11.21
C ARG A 90 7.75 11.03 -12.00
N GLN A 91 6.97 12.04 -11.59
CA GLN A 91 6.93 13.30 -12.33
C GLN A 91 8.24 14.08 -12.18
N THR A 92 8.87 14.07 -11.00
CA THR A 92 10.19 14.71 -10.82
C THR A 92 11.28 14.05 -11.69
N MET A 93 11.20 12.74 -11.99
CA MET A 93 12.14 12.07 -12.90
C MET A 93 12.19 12.71 -14.30
N LYS A 94 11.11 13.34 -14.76
CA LYS A 94 11.07 14.04 -16.07
C LYS A 94 11.86 15.36 -16.06
N TYR A 95 12.16 15.90 -14.87
CA TYR A 95 12.81 17.20 -14.68
C TYR A 95 14.06 17.07 -13.79
N PRO A 96 15.17 16.51 -14.31
CA PRO A 96 16.37 16.28 -13.51
C PRO A 96 17.03 17.57 -13.00
N SER A 97 16.80 18.71 -13.66
CA SER A 97 17.25 20.04 -13.21
C SER A 97 16.43 20.62 -12.06
N GLY A 98 15.38 19.93 -11.63
CA GLY A 98 14.45 20.35 -10.59
C GLY A 98 13.14 20.93 -11.13
N ILE A 99 12.06 20.76 -10.37
CA ILE A 99 10.72 21.26 -10.67
C ILE A 99 10.15 22.01 -9.46
N ASP A 100 9.44 23.11 -9.68
CA ASP A 100 8.77 23.84 -8.60
C ASP A 100 7.61 23.00 -8.03
N GLY A 101 7.46 23.00 -6.71
CA GLY A 101 6.34 22.34 -6.02
C GLY A 101 4.97 22.86 -6.45
N SER A 102 4.88 24.13 -6.89
CA SER A 102 3.63 24.69 -7.43
C SER A 102 3.23 24.04 -8.78
N GLN A 103 4.22 23.77 -9.64
CA GLN A 103 4.01 23.11 -10.93
C GLN A 103 3.63 21.64 -10.73
N LEU A 104 4.30 20.93 -9.81
CA LEU A 104 3.93 19.57 -9.43
C LEU A 104 2.48 19.48 -8.92
N ALA A 105 2.03 20.46 -8.13
CA ALA A 105 0.66 20.53 -7.64
C ALA A 105 -0.36 20.65 -8.79
N ALA A 106 -0.05 21.46 -9.79
CA ALA A 106 -0.89 21.62 -10.97
C ALA A 106 -0.97 20.34 -11.81
N TYR A 107 0.17 19.68 -12.08
CA TYR A 107 0.21 18.44 -12.86
C TYR A 107 -0.48 17.26 -12.18
N LEU A 108 -0.37 17.13 -10.87
CA LEU A 108 -0.99 16.03 -10.12
C LEU A 108 -2.43 16.35 -9.69
N HIS A 109 -2.97 17.53 -10.04
CA HIS A 109 -4.29 18.01 -9.61
C HIS A 109 -4.48 17.96 -8.08
N LEU A 110 -3.42 18.29 -7.33
CA LEU A 110 -3.39 18.29 -5.87
C LEU A 110 -3.23 19.69 -5.31
N SER A 111 -3.75 19.92 -4.10
CA SER A 111 -3.51 21.20 -3.41
C SER A 111 -2.02 21.38 -3.08
N THR A 112 -1.53 22.61 -3.18
CA THR A 112 -0.14 22.98 -2.81
C THR A 112 0.20 22.60 -1.37
N LYS A 113 -0.79 22.65 -0.46
CA LYS A 113 -0.64 22.18 0.93
C LYS A 113 -0.31 20.68 1.01
N VAL A 114 -1.00 19.84 0.24
CA VAL A 114 -0.76 18.40 0.21
C VAL A 114 0.61 18.11 -0.36
N ILE A 115 0.96 18.69 -1.52
CA ILE A 115 2.29 18.52 -2.13
C ILE A 115 3.40 18.92 -1.17
N ARG A 116 3.30 20.09 -0.54
CA ARG A 116 4.29 20.54 0.45
C ARG A 116 4.43 19.56 1.62
N GLN A 117 3.32 19.06 2.16
CA GLN A 117 3.34 18.05 3.23
C GLN A 117 4.03 16.75 2.77
N ARG A 118 3.75 16.29 1.55
CA ARG A 118 4.36 15.07 0.99
C ARG A 118 5.84 15.25 0.68
N LEU A 119 6.24 16.39 0.11
CA LEU A 119 7.64 16.71 -0.15
C LEU A 119 8.46 16.77 1.13
N THR A 120 7.92 17.35 2.21
CA THR A 120 8.59 17.32 3.52
C THR A 120 8.78 15.88 4.02
N SER A 121 7.76 15.02 3.86
CA SER A 121 7.87 13.59 4.20
C SER A 121 8.90 12.86 3.33
N LEU A 122 8.93 13.12 2.02
CA LEU A 122 9.89 12.52 1.09
C LEU A 122 11.33 12.97 1.37
N TYR A 123 11.52 14.23 1.74
CA TYR A 123 12.80 14.78 2.17
C TYR A 123 13.29 14.10 3.46
N GLN A 124 12.43 14.01 4.48
CA GLN A 124 12.75 13.31 5.74
C GLN A 124 13.07 11.83 5.54
N ASN A 125 12.42 11.17 4.59
CA ASN A 125 12.68 9.77 4.25
C ASN A 125 13.84 9.57 3.25
N GLY A 126 14.51 10.67 2.86
CA GLY A 126 15.70 10.66 2.01
C GLY A 126 15.46 10.36 0.54
N PHE A 127 14.23 10.49 0.03
CA PHE A 127 13.92 10.34 -1.41
C PHE A 127 14.16 11.64 -2.19
N VAL A 128 14.11 12.78 -1.51
CA VAL A 128 14.26 14.12 -2.11
C VAL A 128 15.44 14.82 -1.43
N GLN A 129 16.31 15.46 -2.20
CA GLN A 129 17.46 16.23 -1.70
C GLN A 129 17.12 17.71 -1.51
N SER A 130 16.23 18.27 -2.32
CA SER A 130 15.76 19.65 -2.22
C SER A 130 14.27 19.69 -2.47
N VAL A 131 13.52 20.51 -1.72
CA VAL A 131 12.05 20.65 -1.83
C VAL A 131 11.65 21.81 -2.75
N ASP A 132 12.53 22.78 -2.96
CA ASP A 132 12.28 23.91 -3.85
C ASP A 132 13.60 24.46 -4.42
N PRO A 133 13.95 24.17 -5.69
CA PRO A 133 13.23 23.26 -6.59
C PRO A 133 13.28 21.81 -6.07
N VAL A 134 12.28 21.01 -6.42
CA VAL A 134 12.20 19.59 -6.06
C VAL A 134 13.24 18.80 -6.85
N ILE A 135 14.21 18.22 -6.15
CA ILE A 135 15.29 17.41 -6.73
C ILE A 135 15.36 16.07 -6.01
N LEU A 136 15.36 14.97 -6.77
CA LEU A 136 15.46 13.61 -6.22
C LEU A 136 16.87 13.33 -5.68
N SER A 137 16.94 12.60 -4.57
CA SER A 137 18.20 12.01 -4.11
C SER A 137 18.54 10.77 -4.96
N ALA A 138 19.73 10.19 -4.77
CA ALA A 138 20.07 8.89 -5.38
C ALA A 138 19.05 7.79 -5.07
N LYS A 139 18.53 7.75 -3.84
CA LYS A 139 17.46 6.82 -3.42
C LYS A 139 16.14 7.11 -4.12
N GLY A 140 15.79 8.38 -4.29
CA GLY A 140 14.63 8.80 -5.07
C GLY A 140 14.72 8.40 -6.53
N MET A 141 15.90 8.57 -7.13
CA MET A 141 16.18 8.20 -8.52
C MET A 141 16.07 6.69 -8.74
N ASP A 142 16.63 5.88 -7.85
CA ASP A 142 16.50 4.42 -7.89
C ASP A 142 15.02 3.99 -7.78
N THR A 143 14.28 4.59 -6.85
CA THR A 143 12.84 4.33 -6.68
C THR A 143 12.05 4.73 -7.93
N GLY A 144 12.35 5.89 -8.51
CA GLY A 144 11.74 6.38 -9.74
C GLY A 144 12.01 5.46 -10.93
N ASN A 145 13.25 4.98 -11.08
CA ASN A 145 13.60 3.99 -12.11
C ASN A 145 12.82 2.68 -11.95
N GLN A 146 12.64 2.21 -10.72
CA GLN A 146 11.84 1.01 -10.45
C GLN A 146 10.36 1.20 -10.81
N LEU A 147 9.78 2.36 -10.50
CA LEU A 147 8.40 2.70 -10.88
C LEU A 147 8.24 2.74 -12.40
N ILE A 148 9.15 3.43 -13.10
CA ILE A 148 9.13 3.51 -14.57
C ILE A 148 9.33 2.13 -15.20
N ARG A 149 10.22 1.29 -14.65
CA ARG A 149 10.40 -0.10 -15.10
C ARG A 149 9.12 -0.92 -14.92
N ALA A 150 8.48 -0.84 -13.75
CA ALA A 150 7.24 -1.54 -13.47
C ALA A 150 6.13 -1.13 -14.44
N HIS A 151 5.95 0.18 -14.66
CA HIS A 151 5.02 0.75 -15.63
C HIS A 151 5.20 0.13 -17.02
N ARG A 152 6.42 0.26 -17.57
CA ARG A 152 6.75 -0.15 -18.95
C ARG A 152 6.64 -1.65 -19.17
N LEU A 153 7.07 -2.46 -18.20
CA LEU A 153 6.93 -3.91 -18.27
C LEU A 153 5.47 -4.32 -18.22
N TRP A 154 4.65 -3.63 -17.43
CA TRP A 154 3.22 -3.90 -17.36
C TRP A 154 2.49 -3.53 -18.65
N GLU A 155 2.83 -2.40 -19.28
CA GLU A 155 2.33 -2.05 -20.62
C GLU A 155 2.73 -3.10 -21.66
N SER A 156 4.00 -3.54 -21.65
CA SER A 156 4.51 -4.59 -22.54
C SER A 156 3.75 -5.90 -22.36
N TYR A 157 3.50 -6.30 -21.11
CA TYR A 157 2.72 -7.50 -20.79
C TYR A 157 1.28 -7.43 -21.29
N GLN A 158 0.63 -6.29 -21.13
CA GLN A 158 -0.73 -6.07 -21.60
C GLN A 158 -0.84 -6.15 -23.14
N VAL A 159 0.13 -5.62 -23.87
CA VAL A 159 0.19 -5.79 -25.34
C VAL A 159 0.44 -7.25 -25.71
N GLU A 160 1.53 -7.82 -25.21
CA GLU A 160 2.05 -9.08 -25.74
C GLU A 160 1.26 -10.31 -25.28
N LYS A 161 0.77 -10.31 -24.03
CA LYS A 161 0.09 -11.46 -23.44
C LYS A 161 -1.43 -11.30 -23.38
N MET A 162 -1.93 -10.08 -23.20
CA MET A 162 -3.38 -9.82 -23.13
C MET A 162 -3.97 -9.36 -24.47
N GLY A 163 -3.15 -8.98 -25.45
CA GLY A 163 -3.61 -8.53 -26.77
C GLY A 163 -4.31 -7.17 -26.74
N LEU A 164 -4.05 -6.34 -25.72
CA LEU A 164 -4.62 -5.00 -25.62
C LEU A 164 -4.02 -4.06 -26.66
N THR A 165 -4.83 -3.12 -27.16
CA THR A 165 -4.36 -2.11 -28.12
C THR A 165 -3.72 -0.93 -27.40
N LYS A 166 -2.81 -0.20 -28.07
CA LYS A 166 -2.12 0.99 -27.53
C LYS A 166 -3.07 2.04 -26.93
N ALA A 167 -4.29 2.16 -27.46
CA ALA A 167 -5.29 3.10 -26.94
C ALA A 167 -5.96 2.65 -25.63
N GLN A 168 -5.98 1.34 -25.34
CA GLN A 168 -6.62 0.76 -24.14
C GLN A 168 -5.66 0.68 -22.95
N ILE A 169 -4.35 0.80 -23.19
CA ILE A 169 -3.31 0.45 -22.22
C ILE A 169 -3.04 1.54 -21.19
N HIS A 170 -3.06 2.82 -21.61
CA HIS A 170 -2.61 3.92 -20.74
C HIS A 170 -3.46 4.06 -19.47
N ASP A 171 -4.79 4.03 -19.61
CA ASP A 171 -5.70 4.25 -18.48
C ASP A 171 -5.74 3.07 -17.49
N GLU A 172 -5.46 1.85 -17.96
CA GLU A 172 -5.46 0.63 -17.14
C GLU A 172 -4.09 0.38 -16.48
N ALA A 173 -3.00 0.65 -17.20
CA ALA A 173 -1.64 0.47 -16.70
C ALA A 173 -1.34 1.36 -15.49
N ASP A 174 -1.74 2.65 -15.58
CA ASP A 174 -1.54 3.64 -14.52
C ASP A 174 -2.20 3.23 -13.19
N ARG A 175 -3.30 2.48 -13.24
CA ARG A 175 -4.03 2.07 -12.04
C ARG A 175 -3.40 0.90 -11.32
N LEU A 176 -2.77 -0.01 -12.06
CA LEU A 176 -2.35 -1.31 -11.52
C LEU A 176 -0.86 -1.37 -11.18
N GLU A 177 -0.04 -0.54 -11.82
CA GLU A 177 1.40 -0.52 -11.60
C GLU A 177 1.82 -0.30 -10.13
N HIS A 178 1.08 0.53 -9.38
CA HIS A 178 1.35 0.83 -7.97
C HIS A 178 1.10 -0.38 -7.04
N PHE A 179 0.39 -1.39 -7.55
CA PHE A 179 0.12 -2.65 -6.86
C PHE A 179 1.11 -3.76 -7.24
N LEU A 180 1.95 -3.55 -8.26
CA LEU A 180 2.94 -4.54 -8.68
C LEU A 180 4.11 -4.57 -7.68
N THR A 181 4.29 -5.72 -7.04
CA THR A 181 5.46 -5.94 -6.18
C THR A 181 6.70 -6.18 -7.04
N ARG A 182 7.89 -5.91 -6.49
CA ARG A 182 9.17 -6.15 -7.19
C ARG A 182 9.30 -7.58 -7.73
N ALA A 183 8.82 -8.57 -6.97
CA ALA A 183 8.82 -9.97 -7.38
C ALA A 183 7.92 -10.23 -8.60
N VAL A 184 6.73 -9.60 -8.63
CA VAL A 184 5.82 -9.70 -9.78
C VAL A 184 6.42 -9.02 -11.01
N VAL A 185 7.03 -7.84 -10.84
CA VAL A 185 7.69 -7.13 -11.94
C VAL A 185 8.84 -7.96 -12.52
N ASP A 186 9.66 -8.59 -11.68
CA ASP A 186 10.75 -9.46 -12.13
C ASP A 186 10.23 -10.71 -12.86
N GLU A 187 9.10 -11.28 -12.42
CA GLU A 187 8.44 -12.41 -13.11
C GLU A 187 7.86 -11.98 -14.47
N VAL A 188 7.27 -10.79 -14.56
CA VAL A 188 6.78 -10.22 -15.82
C VAL A 188 7.94 -9.98 -16.79
N ASP A 189 9.05 -9.39 -16.32
CA ASP A 189 10.26 -9.16 -17.11
C ASP A 189 10.79 -10.47 -17.71
N HIS A 190 10.87 -11.53 -16.89
CA HIS A 190 11.29 -12.86 -17.32
C HIS A 190 10.34 -13.45 -18.38
N ASN A 191 9.02 -13.36 -18.17
CA ASN A 191 8.01 -13.93 -19.08
C ASN A 191 7.90 -13.20 -20.43
N LEU A 192 8.38 -11.95 -20.49
CA LEU A 192 8.53 -11.16 -21.71
C LEU A 192 9.90 -11.39 -22.39
N GLY A 193 10.82 -12.13 -21.76
CA GLY A 193 12.13 -12.39 -22.32
C GLY A 193 13.11 -11.21 -22.20
N TYR A 194 12.99 -10.39 -21.15
CA TYR A 194 13.85 -9.24 -20.87
C TYR A 194 13.84 -8.16 -21.97
N PRO A 195 12.66 -7.59 -22.28
CA PRO A 195 12.54 -6.55 -23.30
C PRO A 195 13.35 -5.30 -22.92
N GLN A 196 13.93 -4.65 -23.92
CA GLN A 196 14.72 -3.43 -23.74
C GLN A 196 13.91 -2.15 -23.94
N GLN A 197 12.76 -2.24 -24.60
CA GLN A 197 11.89 -1.12 -24.91
C GLN A 197 10.44 -1.48 -24.62
N ASP A 198 9.65 -0.48 -24.25
CA ASP A 198 8.20 -0.59 -24.11
C ASP A 198 7.50 -0.57 -25.50
N PRO A 199 6.18 -0.80 -25.57
CA PRO A 199 5.43 -0.79 -26.84
C PRO A 199 5.44 0.57 -27.56
N HIS A 200 5.82 1.63 -26.87
CA HIS A 200 5.95 3.00 -27.37
C HIS A 200 7.38 3.34 -27.80
N GLY A 201 8.35 2.43 -27.59
CA GLY A 201 9.76 2.58 -27.96
C GLY A 201 10.62 3.25 -26.90
N SER A 202 10.08 3.54 -25.70
CA SER A 202 10.90 4.10 -24.61
C SER A 202 11.73 3.01 -23.94
N PRO A 203 12.97 3.30 -23.50
CA PRO A 203 13.86 2.29 -22.94
C PRO A 203 13.37 1.80 -21.59
N ILE A 204 13.29 0.50 -21.35
CA ILE A 204 12.93 -0.05 -20.03
C ILE A 204 14.15 0.08 -19.11
N PRO A 205 14.05 0.80 -17.97
CA PRO A 205 15.16 0.88 -17.03
C PRO A 205 15.54 -0.52 -16.58
N GLN A 206 16.81 -0.89 -16.75
CA GLN A 206 17.27 -2.18 -16.26
C GLN A 206 17.41 -2.17 -14.75
N LYS A 207 17.21 -3.33 -14.14
CA LYS A 207 17.49 -3.53 -12.73
C LYS A 207 18.98 -3.26 -12.51
N MET A 208 19.32 -2.15 -11.86
CA MET A 208 20.68 -1.94 -11.38
C MET A 208 20.95 -2.99 -10.30
N ILE A 209 21.59 -4.09 -10.69
CA ILE A 209 22.15 -5.04 -9.74
C ILE A 209 23.31 -4.30 -9.10
N SER A 210 23.11 -3.74 -7.90
CA SER A 210 24.25 -3.33 -7.08
C SER A 210 24.96 -4.63 -6.68
N PRO A 211 26.17 -4.91 -7.19
CA PRO A 211 26.85 -6.15 -6.87
C PRO A 211 27.10 -6.20 -5.36
N GLU A 212 26.93 -7.37 -4.74
CA GLU A 212 27.13 -7.56 -3.29
C GLU A 212 28.55 -7.19 -2.83
N LYS A 213 29.51 -7.15 -3.76
CA LYS A 213 30.89 -6.72 -3.53
C LYS A 213 31.34 -5.78 -4.63
N SER A 214 31.99 -4.69 -4.23
CA SER A 214 32.71 -3.85 -5.18
C SER A 214 33.86 -4.65 -5.80
N LEU A 215 34.20 -4.38 -7.06
CA LEU A 215 35.39 -4.95 -7.70
C LEU A 215 36.67 -4.65 -6.90
N LEU A 216 36.68 -3.54 -6.16
CA LEU A 216 37.78 -3.13 -5.29
C LEU A 216 37.94 -4.05 -4.06
N ASP A 217 36.86 -4.73 -3.63
CA ASP A 217 36.86 -5.61 -2.46
C ASP A 217 37.23 -7.07 -2.81
N LEU A 218 37.48 -7.36 -4.08
CA LEU A 218 37.87 -8.68 -4.55
C LEU A 218 39.35 -8.93 -4.26
N LYS A 219 39.66 -10.07 -3.63
CA LYS A 219 41.05 -10.49 -3.39
C LYS A 219 41.77 -10.70 -4.73
N PRO A 220 43.08 -10.41 -4.81
CA PRO A 220 43.88 -10.72 -6.01
C PRO A 220 43.71 -12.17 -6.44
N LYS A 221 43.55 -12.41 -7.75
CA LYS A 221 43.30 -13.72 -8.38
C LYS A 221 41.94 -14.37 -8.08
N SER A 222 41.00 -13.66 -7.45
CA SER A 222 39.62 -14.17 -7.34
C SER A 222 38.88 -14.11 -8.68
N LYS A 223 38.01 -15.09 -8.92
CA LYS A 223 37.12 -15.12 -10.08
C LYS A 223 35.76 -14.57 -9.68
N ALA A 224 35.24 -13.65 -10.46
CA ALA A 224 33.89 -13.10 -10.31
C ALA A 224 33.23 -12.99 -11.69
N ARG A 225 31.90 -12.91 -11.71
CA ARG A 225 31.11 -12.62 -12.91
C ARG A 225 30.63 -11.17 -12.81
N ILE A 226 30.80 -10.40 -13.87
CA ILE A 226 30.27 -9.04 -13.96
C ILE A 226 28.75 -9.15 -13.94
N ALA A 227 28.11 -8.42 -13.02
CA ALA A 227 26.66 -8.30 -12.92
C ALA A 227 26.10 -7.52 -14.10
#